data_AF-A0A166MIP6-F1
#
_entry.id   AF-A0A166MIP6-F1
#
_cell.length_a   1.000
_cell.length_b   1.000
_cell.length_c   1.000
_cell.angle_alpha   90.00
_cell.angle_beta   90.00
_cell.angle_gamma   90.00
#
_symmetry.space_group_name_H-M   'P 1'
#
loop_
_entity.id
_entity.type
_entity.pdbx_description
1 polymer ?
#
loop_
_entity_poly.entity_id
_entity_poly.type
_entity_poly.pdbx_seq_one_letter_code
_entity_poly.pdbx_strand_id
1 'polypeptide(L)'
;MVLATAVFMLTTFIFHCTWVTSSAYSSPSVVLASRNPDGSQHIIDDFREAYYWLRQNTPEDAVVMSWWDYGYQIAGMADRPTLVDNNTWNNTHIATVGKAMASSEDVAYPILRKHDVSYVLVIFGGVLGYSGDDINKFLWMIRIAQGVWPDEVIESNFFTKRGEYRVDAEATQTMKDSLMYKMSYYRFNELFGGNAPTDRVRNQKLPTSSPTLDVLEEAFTSENWIVRIYEVKKDDVLGRDHKSANAFMGGKKRKRTRPSQKRRIAIAEA
;
A
#
# COMPACT_ATOMS: atom_id res chain seq x y z
N MET A 1 57.82 7.00 19.49
CA MET A 1 56.43 6.94 20.01
C MET A 1 55.40 7.46 19.00
N VAL A 2 55.50 8.69 18.50
CA VAL A 2 54.49 9.29 17.59
C VAL A 2 54.22 8.44 16.33
N LEU A 3 55.27 7.95 15.66
CA LEU A 3 55.14 7.09 14.46
C LEU A 3 54.38 5.78 14.76
N ALA A 4 54.67 5.13 15.88
CA ALA A 4 54.00 3.88 16.25
C ALA A 4 52.52 4.12 16.56
N THR A 5 52.20 5.22 17.25
CA THR A 5 50.81 5.61 17.53
C THR A 5 50.07 5.96 16.23
N ALA A 6 50.70 6.67 15.30
CA ALA A 6 50.11 7.00 14.00
C ALA A 6 49.83 5.75 13.16
N VAL A 7 50.80 4.81 13.08
CA VAL A 7 50.61 3.53 12.38
C VAL A 7 49.47 2.73 13.00
N PHE A 8 49.41 2.63 14.34
CA PHE A 8 48.34 1.93 15.04
C PHE A 8 46.95 2.53 14.79
N MET A 9 46.85 3.87 14.80
CA MET A 9 45.59 4.54 14.48
C MET A 9 45.16 4.27 13.02
N LEU A 10 46.09 4.38 12.07
CA LEU A 10 45.80 4.13 10.66
C LEU A 10 45.38 2.67 10.40
N THR A 11 46.03 1.69 11.02
CA THR A 11 45.60 0.29 10.90
C THR A 11 44.23 0.08 11.49
N THR A 12 43.95 0.65 12.67
CA THR A 12 42.63 0.54 13.32
C THR A 12 41.55 1.21 12.47
N PHE A 13 41.86 2.36 11.87
CA PHE A 13 40.97 3.06 10.95
C PHE A 13 40.65 2.22 9.71
N ILE A 14 41.66 1.59 9.09
CA ILE A 14 41.44 0.70 7.93
C ILE A 14 40.56 -0.49 8.31
N PHE A 15 40.85 -1.15 9.45
CA PHE A 15 40.02 -2.26 9.93
C PHE A 15 38.59 -1.82 10.22
N HIS A 16 38.41 -0.68 10.87
CA HIS A 16 37.10 -0.11 11.16
C HIS A 16 36.33 0.19 9.86
N CYS A 17 36.92 0.94 8.92
CA CYS A 17 36.29 1.26 7.65
C CYS A 17 35.93 0.00 6.85
N THR A 18 36.81 -1.00 6.80
CA THR A 18 36.56 -2.25 6.08
C THR A 18 35.41 -3.02 6.72
N TRP A 19 35.42 -3.17 8.05
CA TRP A 19 34.38 -3.90 8.78
C TRP A 19 33.02 -3.20 8.68
N VAL A 20 32.98 -1.87 8.84
CA VAL A 20 31.76 -1.07 8.70
C VAL A 20 31.22 -1.13 7.27
N THR A 21 32.08 -0.98 6.26
CA THR A 21 31.67 -1.06 4.84
C THR A 21 31.10 -2.44 4.52
N SER A 22 31.77 -3.50 4.95
CA SER A 22 31.33 -4.88 4.71
C SER A 22 30.05 -5.25 5.46
N SER A 23 29.83 -4.72 6.66
CA SER A 23 28.75 -5.19 7.55
C SER A 23 27.50 -4.30 7.50
N ALA A 24 27.64 -3.00 7.24
CA ALA A 24 26.55 -2.04 7.35
C ALA A 24 26.13 -1.42 6.00
N TYR A 25 27.10 -1.10 5.13
CA TYR A 25 26.81 -0.38 3.88
C TYR A 25 26.64 -1.30 2.66
N SER A 26 27.19 -2.52 2.70
CA SER A 26 27.14 -3.47 1.59
C SER A 26 25.88 -4.35 1.62
N SER A 27 24.70 -3.74 1.65
CA SER A 27 23.41 -4.45 1.60
C SER A 27 22.51 -3.90 0.49
N PRO A 28 22.11 -4.71 -0.50
CA PRO A 28 21.14 -4.26 -1.51
C PRO A 28 19.76 -4.06 -0.89
N SER A 29 18.98 -3.12 -1.44
CA SER A 29 17.59 -2.84 -1.01
C SER A 29 16.52 -3.43 -1.92
N VAL A 30 16.91 -3.94 -3.10
CA VAL A 30 15.99 -4.59 -4.07
C VAL A 30 15.84 -6.07 -3.77
N VAL A 31 16.95 -6.72 -3.41
CA VAL A 31 16.99 -8.13 -3.04
C VAL A 31 17.20 -8.20 -1.54
N LEU A 32 16.28 -8.84 -0.82
CA LEU A 32 16.35 -8.94 0.63
C LEU A 32 17.05 -10.24 1.00
N ALA A 33 18.02 -10.17 1.91
CA ALA A 33 18.69 -11.35 2.44
C ALA A 33 18.11 -11.66 3.83
N SER A 34 17.58 -12.87 3.99
CA SER A 34 17.24 -13.44 5.30
C SER A 34 18.24 -14.54 5.65
N ARG A 35 18.43 -14.80 6.94
CA ARG A 35 19.23 -15.92 7.42
C ARG A 35 18.32 -16.94 8.06
N ASN A 36 18.41 -18.18 7.61
CA ASN A 36 17.72 -19.31 8.20
C ASN A 36 18.35 -19.68 9.56
N PRO A 37 17.63 -20.43 10.42
CA PRO A 37 18.16 -20.88 11.71
C PRO A 37 19.44 -21.73 11.62
N ASP A 38 19.66 -22.38 10.48
CA ASP A 38 20.87 -23.16 10.17
C ASP A 38 22.05 -22.30 9.68
N GLY A 39 21.87 -20.98 9.55
CA GLY A 39 22.86 -20.04 9.06
C GLY A 39 22.92 -19.90 7.54
N SER A 40 22.14 -20.68 6.78
CA SER A 40 22.04 -20.52 5.33
C SER A 40 21.37 -19.20 4.95
N GLN A 41 21.81 -18.60 3.84
CA GLN A 41 21.23 -17.38 3.32
C GLN A 41 20.03 -17.71 2.43
N HIS A 42 18.85 -17.17 2.79
CA HIS A 42 17.66 -17.21 1.97
C HIS A 42 17.47 -15.86 1.28
N ILE A 43 17.39 -15.87 -0.05
CA ILE A 43 17.26 -14.67 -0.86
C ILE A 43 15.79 -14.47 -1.20
N ILE A 44 15.25 -13.30 -0.86
CA ILE A 44 13.88 -12.90 -1.13
C ILE A 44 13.93 -11.84 -2.24
N ASP A 45 13.25 -12.12 -3.35
CA ASP A 45 13.33 -11.34 -4.58
C ASP A 45 11.98 -10.90 -5.15
N ASP A 46 11.00 -10.77 -4.26
CA ASP A 46 9.63 -10.37 -4.56
C ASP A 46 9.52 -9.05 -5.35
N PHE A 47 10.45 -8.10 -5.14
CA PHE A 47 10.46 -6.84 -5.86
C PHE A 47 10.70 -7.04 -7.36
N ARG A 48 11.75 -7.78 -7.73
CA ARG A 48 12.04 -8.03 -9.15
C ARG A 48 10.97 -8.92 -9.76
N GLU A 49 10.48 -9.91 -9.01
CA GLU A 49 9.36 -10.76 -9.43
C GLU A 49 8.14 -9.91 -9.83
N ALA A 50 7.67 -9.03 -8.93
CA ALA A 50 6.49 -8.21 -9.15
C ALA A 50 6.69 -7.16 -10.26
N TYR A 51 7.84 -6.49 -10.29
CA TYR A 51 8.13 -5.52 -11.35
C TYR A 51 8.26 -6.18 -12.72
N TYR A 52 8.83 -7.39 -12.78
CA TYR A 52 8.91 -8.15 -14.03
C TYR A 52 7.54 -8.65 -14.48
N TRP A 53 6.67 -9.06 -13.53
CA TRP A 53 5.29 -9.41 -13.82
C TRP A 53 4.55 -8.21 -14.44
N LEU A 54 4.65 -7.01 -13.86
CA LEU A 54 4.09 -5.78 -14.43
C LEU A 54 4.57 -5.57 -15.86
N ARG A 55 5.87 -5.70 -16.09
CA ARG A 55 6.48 -5.47 -17.41
C ARG A 55 5.98 -6.41 -18.49
N GLN A 56 5.75 -7.68 -18.16
CA GLN A 56 5.42 -8.71 -19.14
C GLN A 56 3.91 -8.92 -19.32
N ASN A 57 3.09 -8.59 -18.31
CA ASN A 57 1.67 -8.97 -18.29
C ASN A 57 0.70 -7.80 -18.35
N THR A 58 1.18 -6.55 -18.43
CA THR A 58 0.32 -5.36 -18.52
C THR A 58 0.58 -4.58 -19.82
N PRO A 59 -0.38 -3.78 -20.31
CA PRO A 59 -0.14 -2.84 -21.41
C PRO A 59 1.00 -1.85 -21.10
N GLU A 60 1.76 -1.43 -22.11
CA GLU A 60 2.89 -0.50 -21.94
C GLU A 60 2.46 0.89 -21.43
N ASP A 61 1.24 1.31 -21.75
CA ASP A 61 0.62 2.56 -21.32
C ASP A 61 -0.12 2.45 -19.97
N ALA A 62 -0.09 1.29 -19.32
CA ALA A 62 -0.78 1.08 -18.06
C ALA A 62 -0.15 1.91 -16.93
N VAL A 63 -0.92 2.88 -16.41
CA VAL A 63 -0.48 3.75 -15.32
C VAL A 63 -0.54 3.01 -13.99
N VAL A 64 0.60 2.97 -13.29
CA VAL A 64 0.74 2.37 -11.96
C VAL A 64 0.73 3.47 -10.90
N MET A 65 -0.20 3.37 -9.94
CA MET A 65 -0.20 4.18 -8.72
C MET A 65 0.52 3.42 -7.60
N SER A 66 1.53 4.06 -7.01
CA SER A 66 2.25 3.57 -5.83
C SER A 66 2.57 4.75 -4.92
N TRP A 67 3.12 4.47 -3.73
CA TRP A 67 3.79 5.52 -2.97
C TRP A 67 5.02 6.04 -3.73
N TRP A 68 5.41 7.29 -3.48
CA TRP A 68 6.42 7.99 -4.27
C TRP A 68 7.79 7.32 -4.20
N ASP A 69 8.16 6.76 -3.02
CA ASP A 69 9.41 6.02 -2.74
C ASP A 69 9.83 5.03 -3.86
N TYR A 70 8.84 4.43 -4.52
CA TYR A 70 9.04 3.34 -5.47
C TYR A 70 8.99 3.78 -6.94
N GLY A 71 8.65 5.05 -7.23
CA GLY A 71 8.37 5.52 -8.59
C GLY A 71 9.52 5.26 -9.58
N TYR A 72 10.77 5.54 -9.17
CA TYR A 72 11.93 5.27 -10.01
C TYR A 72 12.21 3.77 -10.21
N GLN A 73 11.91 2.94 -9.22
CA GLN A 73 12.09 1.49 -9.34
C GLN A 73 11.08 0.90 -10.32
N ILE A 74 9.82 1.32 -10.23
CA ILE A 74 8.75 0.88 -11.13
C ILE A 74 9.06 1.36 -12.55
N ALA A 75 9.37 2.65 -12.75
CA ALA A 75 9.71 3.17 -14.06
C ALA A 75 10.94 2.48 -14.67
N GLY A 76 11.98 2.21 -13.88
CA GLY A 76 13.21 1.59 -14.37
C GLY A 76 13.13 0.08 -14.60
N MET A 77 12.47 -0.67 -13.71
CA MET A 77 12.41 -2.14 -13.77
C MET A 77 11.16 -2.66 -14.46
N ALA A 78 10.00 -2.10 -14.12
CA ALA A 78 8.72 -2.50 -14.69
C ALA A 78 8.44 -1.82 -16.04
N ASP A 79 9.13 -0.73 -16.36
CA ASP A 79 8.99 -0.01 -17.64
C ASP A 79 7.54 0.45 -17.87
N ARG A 80 6.93 1.05 -16.83
CA ARG A 80 5.55 1.54 -16.83
C ARG A 80 5.45 2.97 -16.32
N PRO A 81 4.50 3.77 -16.84
CA PRO A 81 4.26 5.11 -16.34
C PRO A 81 3.76 5.07 -14.88
N THR A 82 4.33 5.92 -14.03
CA THR A 82 3.90 6.06 -12.63
C THR A 82 3.19 7.39 -12.41
N LEU A 83 2.19 7.40 -11.53
CA LEU A 83 1.44 8.62 -11.23
C LEU A 83 2.30 9.63 -10.43
N VAL A 84 3.11 9.15 -9.49
CA VAL A 84 4.03 9.95 -8.67
C VAL A 84 5.43 9.35 -8.71
N ASP A 85 6.45 10.16 -8.43
CA ASP A 85 7.86 9.78 -8.48
C ASP A 85 8.68 10.29 -7.29
N ASN A 86 9.95 9.85 -7.23
CA ASN A 86 10.88 10.20 -6.17
C ASN A 86 11.41 11.65 -6.23
N ASN A 87 11.09 12.42 -7.28
CA ASN A 87 11.58 13.79 -7.42
C ASN A 87 10.79 14.78 -6.55
N THR A 88 9.57 14.42 -6.15
CA THR A 88 8.72 15.13 -5.17
C THR A 88 8.49 16.63 -5.42
N TRP A 89 8.62 17.10 -6.66
CA TRP A 89 8.48 18.53 -6.99
C TRP A 89 7.03 19.06 -6.91
N ASN A 90 6.02 18.18 -7.05
CA ASN A 90 4.60 18.54 -6.97
C ASN A 90 3.91 17.87 -5.77
N ASN A 91 3.91 18.58 -4.64
CA ASN A 91 3.34 18.09 -3.37
C ASN A 91 1.84 17.79 -3.46
N THR A 92 1.07 18.57 -4.25
CA THR A 92 -0.36 18.33 -4.40
C THR A 92 -0.63 16.97 -5.05
N HIS A 93 0.21 16.56 -6.00
CA HIS A 93 0.05 15.27 -6.66
C HIS A 93 0.31 14.10 -5.71
N ILE A 94 1.35 14.20 -4.88
CA ILE A 94 1.66 13.21 -3.83
C ILE A 94 0.51 13.16 -2.81
N ALA A 95 -0.01 14.32 -2.43
CA ALA A 95 -1.13 14.40 -1.51
C ALA A 95 -2.36 13.70 -2.12
N THR A 96 -2.63 13.81 -3.42
CA THR A 96 -3.75 13.11 -4.07
C THR A 96 -3.63 11.59 -3.92
N VAL A 97 -2.42 11.04 -4.11
CA VAL A 97 -2.16 9.61 -3.87
C VAL A 97 -2.37 9.28 -2.39
N GLY A 98 -1.85 10.09 -1.47
CA GLY A 98 -2.07 9.91 -0.03
C GLY A 98 -3.55 9.92 0.35
N LYS A 99 -4.33 10.82 -0.25
CA LYS A 99 -5.80 10.90 -0.07
C LYS A 99 -6.50 9.66 -0.60
N ALA A 100 -6.15 9.18 -1.80
CA ALA A 100 -6.72 7.96 -2.35
C ALA A 100 -6.43 6.74 -1.46
N MET A 101 -5.18 6.60 -0.99
CA MET A 101 -4.78 5.50 -0.10
C MET A 101 -5.45 5.58 1.29
N ALA A 102 -5.68 6.79 1.80
CA ALA A 102 -6.27 7.04 3.12
C ALA A 102 -7.80 7.00 3.15
N SER A 103 -8.47 7.09 2.00
CA SER A 103 -9.92 7.17 1.92
C SER A 103 -10.57 5.81 1.69
N SER A 104 -11.90 5.74 1.86
CA SER A 104 -12.69 4.58 1.46
C SER A 104 -12.73 4.42 -0.06
N GLU A 105 -13.05 3.21 -0.53
CA GLU A 105 -13.16 2.89 -1.96
C GLU A 105 -14.10 3.85 -2.72
N ASP A 106 -15.19 4.30 -2.09
CA ASP A 106 -16.16 5.22 -2.70
C ASP A 106 -15.55 6.58 -3.06
N VAL A 107 -14.55 7.02 -2.28
CA VAL A 107 -13.82 8.29 -2.50
C VAL A 107 -12.57 8.06 -3.34
N ALA A 108 -11.88 6.95 -3.11
CA ALA A 108 -10.63 6.62 -3.80
C ALA A 108 -10.88 6.27 -5.27
N TYR A 109 -11.95 5.54 -5.60
CA TYR A 109 -12.22 5.11 -6.97
C TYR A 109 -12.37 6.27 -7.97
N PRO A 110 -13.17 7.33 -7.69
CA PRO A 110 -13.20 8.50 -8.57
C PRO A 110 -11.83 9.15 -8.77
N ILE A 111 -10.96 9.15 -7.76
CA ILE A 111 -9.59 9.68 -7.87
C ILE A 111 -8.76 8.79 -8.81
N LEU A 112 -8.80 7.47 -8.62
CA LEU A 112 -8.11 6.51 -9.50
C LEU A 112 -8.54 6.68 -10.97
N ARG A 113 -9.85 6.79 -11.22
CA ARG A 113 -10.41 6.98 -12.57
C ARG A 113 -10.03 8.33 -13.17
N LYS A 114 -10.06 9.41 -12.38
CA LYS A 114 -9.68 10.76 -12.84
C LYS A 114 -8.22 10.86 -13.29
N HIS A 115 -7.35 10.02 -12.73
CA HIS A 115 -5.92 9.96 -13.02
C HIS A 115 -5.55 8.79 -13.95
N ASP A 116 -6.55 8.16 -14.61
CA ASP A 116 -6.36 7.04 -15.54
C ASP A 116 -5.51 5.89 -14.98
N VAL A 117 -5.59 5.66 -13.66
CA VAL A 117 -4.84 4.60 -12.99
C VAL A 117 -5.39 3.23 -13.40
N SER A 118 -4.50 2.37 -13.88
CA SER A 118 -4.83 0.99 -14.28
C SER A 118 -4.49 -0.01 -13.16
N TYR A 119 -3.34 0.17 -12.51
CA TYR A 119 -2.87 -0.70 -11.44
C TYR A 119 -2.50 0.09 -10.19
N VAL A 120 -2.72 -0.50 -9.02
CA VAL A 120 -2.27 0.01 -7.72
C VAL A 120 -1.30 -0.99 -7.11
N LEU A 121 -0.10 -0.53 -6.76
CA LEU A 121 0.93 -1.33 -6.12
C LEU A 121 1.08 -0.92 -4.65
N VAL A 122 1.03 -1.90 -3.75
CA VAL A 122 1.32 -1.72 -2.32
C VAL A 122 2.37 -2.71 -1.84
N ILE A 123 3.21 -2.26 -0.91
CA ILE A 123 4.15 -3.12 -0.20
C ILE A 123 3.54 -3.57 1.12
N PHE A 124 3.53 -4.87 1.36
CA PHE A 124 2.98 -5.49 2.55
C PHE A 124 4.01 -6.41 3.24
N GLY A 125 4.41 -6.07 4.46
CA GLY A 125 5.47 -6.80 5.17
C GLY A 125 4.96 -7.83 6.18
N GLY A 126 3.64 -7.97 6.34
CA GLY A 126 3.05 -8.66 7.49
C GLY A 126 3.34 -10.16 7.58
N VAL A 127 3.65 -10.83 6.46
CA VAL A 127 4.02 -12.27 6.44
C VAL A 127 5.42 -12.49 6.99
N LEU A 128 6.42 -11.76 6.46
CA LEU A 128 7.83 -11.99 6.80
C LEU A 128 8.33 -11.11 7.95
N GLY A 129 7.59 -10.09 8.35
CA GLY A 129 8.07 -9.09 9.31
C GLY A 129 8.93 -8.00 8.67
N TYR A 130 8.71 -7.69 7.38
CA TYR A 130 9.41 -6.62 6.70
C TYR A 130 8.88 -5.24 7.15
N SER A 131 9.68 -4.50 7.93
CA SER A 131 9.24 -3.24 8.53
C SER A 131 9.15 -2.06 7.55
N GLY A 132 9.73 -2.18 6.35
CA GLY A 132 9.72 -1.13 5.32
C GLY A 132 8.44 -1.04 4.49
N ASP A 133 7.34 -1.63 4.97
CA ASP A 133 6.07 -1.73 4.25
C ASP A 133 5.20 -0.48 4.36
N ASP A 134 4.15 -0.40 3.53
CA ASP A 134 3.39 0.83 3.37
C ASP A 134 2.49 1.13 4.57
N ILE A 135 2.09 0.12 5.35
CA ILE A 135 1.31 0.34 6.57
C ILE A 135 2.12 1.10 7.64
N ASN A 136 3.45 0.90 7.73
CA ASN A 136 4.29 1.69 8.66
C ASN A 136 4.50 3.13 8.16
N LYS A 137 4.52 3.32 6.84
CA LYS A 137 4.64 4.65 6.21
C LYS A 137 3.30 5.37 6.10
N PHE A 138 2.18 4.67 6.32
CA PHE A 138 0.83 5.16 6.02
C PHE A 138 0.48 6.45 6.76
N LEU A 139 0.97 6.65 7.99
CA LEU A 139 0.76 7.89 8.73
C LEU A 139 1.34 9.12 8.02
N TRP A 140 2.45 8.96 7.28
CA TRP A 140 2.99 10.04 6.44
C TRP A 140 2.06 10.36 5.28
N MET A 141 1.46 9.34 4.65
CA MET A 141 0.49 9.52 3.58
C MET A 141 -0.72 10.33 4.07
N ILE A 142 -1.23 9.98 5.25
CA ILE A 142 -2.35 10.66 5.91
C ILE A 142 -2.01 12.12 6.20
N ARG A 143 -0.83 12.40 6.79
CA ARG A 143 -0.39 13.76 7.12
C ARG A 143 -0.22 14.65 5.90
N ILE A 144 0.39 14.13 4.84
CA ILE A 144 0.57 14.86 3.58
C ILE A 144 -0.79 15.16 2.95
N ALA A 145 -1.71 14.18 2.94
CA ALA A 145 -3.07 14.37 2.44
C ALA A 145 -3.86 15.39 3.27
N GLN A 146 -3.80 15.31 4.61
CA GLN A 146 -4.46 16.25 5.52
C GLN A 146 -3.95 17.69 5.33
N GLY A 147 -2.66 17.87 5.03
CA GLY A 147 -2.08 19.19 4.76
C GLY A 147 -2.74 19.91 3.57
N VAL A 148 -3.31 19.16 2.62
CA VAL A 148 -4.00 19.70 1.43
C VAL A 148 -5.52 19.64 1.55
N TRP A 149 -6.07 18.55 2.12
CA TRP A 149 -7.51 18.36 2.35
C TRP A 149 -7.82 18.10 3.83
N PRO A 150 -7.73 19.15 4.68
CA PRO A 150 -7.86 19.00 6.14
C PRO A 150 -9.24 18.55 6.60
N ASP A 151 -10.28 18.84 5.81
CA ASP A 151 -11.67 18.51 6.14
C ASP A 151 -12.07 17.09 5.67
N GLU A 152 -11.27 16.47 4.80
CA GLU A 152 -11.58 15.16 4.21
C GLU A 152 -10.72 14.04 4.83
N VAL A 153 -9.44 14.31 5.08
CA VAL A 153 -8.51 13.37 5.71
C VAL A 153 -8.05 13.95 7.04
N ILE A 154 -8.44 13.30 8.13
CA ILE A 154 -8.14 13.76 9.48
C ILE A 154 -7.35 12.67 10.21
N GLU A 155 -6.09 12.95 10.56
CA GLU A 155 -5.16 12.03 11.20
C GLU A 155 -5.75 11.38 12.46
N SER A 156 -6.42 12.15 13.32
CA SER A 156 -6.98 11.65 14.57
C SER A 156 -8.04 10.54 14.39
N ASN A 157 -8.70 10.46 13.22
CA ASN A 157 -9.67 9.41 12.93
C ASN A 157 -9.03 8.02 12.73
N PHE A 158 -7.72 7.96 12.49
CA PHE A 158 -6.97 6.71 12.34
C PHE A 158 -6.46 6.16 13.69
N PHE A 159 -6.56 6.93 14.76
CA PHE A 159 -6.19 6.50 16.11
C PHE A 159 -7.41 6.08 16.91
N THR A 160 -7.25 5.07 17.76
CA THR A 160 -8.30 4.70 18.70
C THR A 160 -8.61 5.86 19.66
N LYS A 161 -9.71 5.78 20.41
CA LYS A 161 -10.05 6.80 21.44
C LYS A 161 -8.95 6.96 22.50
N ARG A 162 -8.04 5.99 22.63
CA ARG A 162 -6.89 6.01 23.54
C ARG A 162 -5.63 6.60 22.89
N GLY A 163 -5.69 6.98 21.61
CA GLY A 163 -4.54 7.48 20.86
C GLY A 163 -3.63 6.37 20.29
N GLU A 164 -4.11 5.12 20.22
CA GLU A 164 -3.30 3.99 19.74
C GLU A 164 -3.46 3.82 18.21
N TYR A 165 -2.35 3.54 17.52
CA TYR A 165 -2.35 3.20 16.10
C TYR A 165 -2.43 1.66 15.95
N ARG A 166 -3.61 1.15 15.59
CA ARG A 166 -3.88 -0.30 15.55
C ARG A 166 -4.40 -0.75 14.20
N VAL A 167 -4.13 -2.00 13.88
CA VAL A 167 -4.58 -2.71 12.67
C VAL A 167 -5.49 -3.90 12.97
N ASP A 168 -5.57 -4.31 14.23
CA ASP A 168 -6.39 -5.42 14.71
C ASP A 168 -7.90 -5.08 14.83
N ALA A 169 -8.64 -5.93 15.54
CA ALA A 169 -10.06 -5.74 15.79
C ALA A 169 -10.39 -4.40 16.49
N GLU A 170 -9.45 -3.80 17.23
CA GLU A 170 -9.63 -2.51 17.90
C GLU A 170 -9.30 -1.31 17.01
N ALA A 171 -8.80 -1.53 15.79
CA ALA A 171 -8.58 -0.47 14.81
C ALA A 171 -9.88 0.30 14.51
N THR A 172 -9.75 1.61 14.26
CA THR A 172 -10.91 2.46 13.96
C THR A 172 -11.59 2.04 12.66
N GLN A 173 -12.85 2.40 12.52
CA GLN A 173 -13.59 2.13 11.29
C GLN A 173 -12.94 2.84 10.09
N THR A 174 -12.45 4.08 10.28
CA THR A 174 -11.69 4.82 9.26
C THR A 174 -10.45 4.07 8.79
N MET A 175 -9.68 3.49 9.72
CA MET A 175 -8.53 2.66 9.36
C MET A 175 -8.96 1.44 8.55
N LYS A 176 -9.97 0.68 9.01
CA LYS A 176 -10.46 -0.53 8.35
C LYS A 176 -11.09 -0.28 6.98
N ASP A 177 -11.71 0.89 6.80
CA ASP A 177 -12.34 1.29 5.54
C ASP A 177 -11.36 1.89 4.53
N SER A 178 -10.16 2.30 4.98
CA SER A 178 -9.13 2.86 4.10
C SER A 178 -8.69 1.88 3.02
N LEU A 179 -8.45 2.41 1.83
CA LEU A 179 -7.99 1.61 0.69
C LEU A 179 -6.69 0.87 1.01
N MET A 180 -5.74 1.55 1.66
CA MET A 180 -4.46 0.98 2.07
C MET A 180 -4.63 -0.25 2.98
N TYR A 181 -5.49 -0.16 4.00
CA TYR A 181 -5.75 -1.29 4.90
C TYR A 181 -6.38 -2.46 4.16
N LYS A 182 -7.40 -2.20 3.34
CA LYS A 182 -8.10 -3.24 2.59
C LYS A 182 -7.16 -3.94 1.61
N MET A 183 -6.36 -3.19 0.84
CA MET A 183 -5.37 -3.75 -0.09
C MET A 183 -4.26 -4.52 0.62
N SER A 184 -3.80 -4.05 1.78
CA SER A 184 -2.71 -4.75 2.49
C SER A 184 -3.18 -6.08 3.07
N TYR A 185 -4.37 -6.12 3.68
CA TYR A 185 -4.87 -7.29 4.41
C TYR A 185 -5.89 -8.15 3.64
N TYR A 186 -6.18 -7.85 2.38
CA TYR A 186 -7.07 -8.66 1.53
C TYR A 186 -6.61 -10.12 1.49
N ARG A 187 -7.48 -11.06 1.86
CA ARG A 187 -7.25 -12.51 1.92
C ARG A 187 -6.07 -12.96 2.79
N PHE A 188 -5.51 -12.06 3.61
CA PHE A 188 -4.40 -12.39 4.51
C PHE A 188 -4.77 -13.48 5.52
N ASN A 189 -6.05 -13.58 5.85
CA ASN A 189 -6.58 -14.63 6.73
C ASN A 189 -6.50 -16.05 6.17
N GLU A 190 -6.48 -16.20 4.84
CA GLU A 190 -6.45 -17.51 4.19
C GLU A 190 -5.12 -18.25 4.45
N LEU A 191 -4.02 -17.50 4.65
CA LEU A 191 -2.70 -18.05 4.99
C LEU A 191 -2.67 -18.80 6.33
N PHE A 192 -3.62 -18.52 7.23
CA PHE A 192 -3.62 -19.03 8.60
C PHE A 192 -4.60 -20.19 8.82
N GLY A 193 -5.25 -20.69 7.75
CA GLY A 193 -6.07 -21.90 7.80
C GLY A 193 -7.23 -21.83 8.81
N GLY A 194 -7.80 -20.64 9.01
CA GLY A 194 -8.88 -20.39 9.97
C GLY A 194 -8.43 -19.92 11.36
N ASN A 195 -7.11 -19.90 11.64
CA ASN A 195 -6.58 -19.25 12.84
C ASN A 195 -6.59 -17.72 12.69
N ALA A 196 -6.53 -17.01 13.82
CA ALA A 196 -6.41 -15.56 13.83
C ALA A 196 -5.09 -15.13 13.15
N PRO A 197 -5.15 -14.36 12.05
CA PRO A 197 -3.94 -13.96 11.32
C PRO A 197 -3.10 -13.06 12.20
N THR A 198 -1.79 -13.19 12.14
CA THR A 198 -0.87 -12.36 12.93
C THR A 198 0.03 -11.59 11.99
N ASP A 199 -0.04 -10.25 12.06
CA ASP A 199 0.93 -9.39 11.40
C ASP A 199 2.24 -9.44 12.20
N ARG A 200 3.32 -9.94 11.58
CA ARG A 200 4.63 -10.10 12.22
C ARG A 200 5.40 -8.78 12.41
N VAL A 201 5.06 -7.73 11.66
CA VAL A 201 5.68 -6.40 11.80
C VAL A 201 5.12 -5.70 13.03
N ARG A 202 3.79 -5.69 13.19
CA ARG A 202 3.12 -5.00 14.31
C ARG A 202 2.92 -5.88 15.54
N ASN A 203 3.10 -7.20 15.41
CA ASN A 203 2.75 -8.18 16.43
C ASN A 203 1.28 -8.07 16.87
N GLN A 204 0.37 -7.82 15.93
CA GLN A 204 -1.06 -7.67 16.18
C GLN A 204 -1.86 -8.82 15.54
N LYS A 205 -2.87 -9.31 16.26
CA LYS A 205 -3.78 -10.36 15.76
C LYS A 205 -4.96 -9.73 15.04
N LEU A 206 -5.05 -9.99 13.74
CA LEU A 206 -6.09 -9.44 12.88
C LEU A 206 -7.39 -10.24 13.03
N PRO A 207 -8.53 -9.64 12.62
CA PRO A 207 -9.79 -10.36 12.49
C PRO A 207 -9.67 -11.58 11.55
N THR A 208 -10.45 -12.61 11.79
CA THR A 208 -10.53 -13.80 10.93
C THR A 208 -11.27 -13.56 9.61
N SER A 209 -12.04 -12.47 9.54
CA SER A 209 -12.71 -12.04 8.31
C SER A 209 -11.79 -11.17 7.46
N SER A 210 -11.60 -11.56 6.19
CA SER A 210 -10.92 -10.71 5.20
C SER A 210 -11.69 -9.41 4.96
N PRO A 211 -11.00 -8.27 4.76
CA PRO A 211 -11.62 -7.12 4.10
C PRO A 211 -12.05 -7.50 2.68
N THR A 212 -13.06 -6.81 2.17
CA THR A 212 -13.54 -6.95 0.78
C THR A 212 -13.10 -5.74 -0.04
N LEU A 213 -12.77 -6.00 -1.31
CA LEU A 213 -12.48 -4.98 -2.31
C LEU A 213 -13.57 -5.04 -3.37
N ASP A 214 -14.26 -3.93 -3.58
CA ASP A 214 -15.34 -3.80 -4.54
C ASP A 214 -14.84 -3.24 -5.87
N VAL A 215 -13.99 -2.21 -5.82
CA VAL A 215 -13.52 -1.42 -6.98
C VAL A 215 -12.17 -1.87 -7.53
N LEU A 216 -11.45 -2.69 -6.76
CA LEU A 216 -10.17 -3.27 -7.11
C LEU A 216 -10.29 -4.80 -7.20
N GLU A 217 -9.45 -5.40 -8.03
CA GLU A 217 -9.26 -6.85 -8.05
C GLU A 217 -7.78 -7.20 -7.90
N GLU A 218 -7.49 -8.28 -7.17
CA GLU A 218 -6.12 -8.76 -6.98
C GLU A 218 -5.60 -9.33 -8.31
N ALA A 219 -4.58 -8.68 -8.89
CA ALA A 219 -4.00 -9.08 -10.16
C ALA A 219 -2.74 -9.94 -9.95
N PHE A 220 -1.91 -9.57 -8.97
CA PHE A 220 -0.70 -10.31 -8.62
C PHE A 220 -0.34 -10.10 -7.14
N THR A 221 0.16 -11.15 -6.49
CA THR A 221 0.77 -11.10 -5.16
C THR A 221 2.05 -11.94 -5.22
N SER A 222 3.18 -11.37 -4.80
CA SER A 222 4.48 -12.04 -4.84
C SER A 222 4.56 -13.26 -3.91
N GLU A 223 5.57 -14.11 -4.10
CA GLU A 223 5.71 -15.37 -3.35
C GLU A 223 5.61 -15.18 -1.82
N ASN A 224 6.33 -14.19 -1.30
CA ASN A 224 6.36 -13.90 0.14
C ASN A 224 5.39 -12.78 0.55
N TRP A 225 4.46 -12.41 -0.34
CA TRP A 225 3.46 -11.36 -0.16
C TRP A 225 4.04 -9.98 0.14
N ILE A 226 5.30 -9.72 -0.23
CA ILE A 226 5.93 -8.40 -0.05
C ILE A 226 5.32 -7.36 -0.98
N VAL A 227 5.03 -7.72 -2.24
CA VAL A 227 4.46 -6.81 -3.23
C VAL A 227 3.11 -7.33 -3.68
N ARG A 228 2.10 -6.45 -3.61
CA ARG A 228 0.74 -6.75 -4.05
C ARG A 228 0.30 -5.74 -5.09
N ILE A 229 -0.27 -6.23 -6.18
CA ILE A 229 -0.71 -5.44 -7.33
C ILE A 229 -2.19 -5.70 -7.54
N TYR A 230 -2.94 -4.61 -7.58
CA TYR A 230 -4.38 -4.60 -7.78
C TYR A 230 -4.72 -3.92 -9.10
N GLU A 231 -5.61 -4.51 -9.89
CA GLU A 231 -6.18 -3.88 -11.08
C GLU A 231 -7.41 -3.05 -10.71
N VAL A 232 -7.51 -1.84 -11.28
CA VAL A 232 -8.66 -0.96 -11.09
C VAL A 232 -9.76 -1.40 -12.05
N LYS A 233 -10.92 -1.80 -11.49
CA LYS A 233 -12.06 -2.22 -12.31
C LYS A 233 -12.55 -1.07 -13.18
N LYS A 234 -12.94 -1.41 -14.41
CA LYS A 234 -13.61 -0.47 -15.33
C LYS A 234 -15.02 -0.18 -14.84
N ASP A 235 -15.57 0.97 -15.25
CA ASP A 235 -16.95 1.31 -14.93
C ASP A 235 -17.92 0.24 -15.43
N ASP A 236 -18.93 -0.10 -14.62
CA ASP A 236 -19.95 -1.07 -15.00
C ASP A 236 -20.69 -0.60 -16.25
N VAL A 237 -20.89 -1.49 -17.21
CA VAL A 237 -21.53 -1.18 -18.51
C VAL A 237 -22.94 -0.62 -18.32
N LEU A 238 -23.61 -0.99 -17.23
CA LEU A 238 -24.97 -0.52 -16.88
C LEU A 238 -24.96 0.71 -15.97
N GLY A 239 -23.79 1.30 -15.70
CA GLY A 239 -23.60 2.48 -14.84
C GLY A 239 -23.97 2.23 -13.38
N ARG A 240 -23.94 0.98 -12.91
CA ARG A 240 -24.20 0.68 -11.49
C ARG A 240 -22.92 0.89 -10.69
N ASP A 241 -23.13 1.22 -9.42
CA ASP A 241 -22.07 1.21 -8.42
C ASP A 241 -21.52 -0.21 -8.21
N HIS A 242 -20.19 -0.32 -8.10
CA HIS A 242 -19.45 -1.59 -8.01
C HIS A 242 -19.89 -2.43 -6.82
N LYS A 243 -20.11 -1.81 -5.67
CA LYS A 243 -20.58 -2.50 -4.46
C LYS A 243 -21.98 -3.08 -4.64
N SER A 244 -22.85 -2.35 -5.34
CA SER A 244 -24.18 -2.83 -5.71
C SER A 244 -24.13 -3.98 -6.72
N ALA A 245 -23.21 -3.93 -7.69
CA ALA A 245 -23.01 -4.99 -8.68
C ALA A 245 -22.46 -6.27 -8.03
N ASN A 246 -21.43 -6.15 -7.18
CA ASN A 246 -20.85 -7.27 -6.44
C ASN A 246 -21.85 -7.90 -5.48
N ALA A 247 -22.65 -7.09 -4.77
CA ALA A 247 -23.69 -7.58 -3.89
C ALA A 247 -24.77 -8.39 -4.65
N PHE A 248 -25.14 -7.95 -5.86
CA PHE A 248 -26.07 -8.67 -6.72
C PHE A 248 -25.49 -10.02 -7.18
N MET A 249 -24.22 -10.03 -7.60
CA MET A 249 -23.52 -11.27 -7.98
C MET A 249 -23.38 -12.24 -6.80
N GLY A 250 -23.18 -11.73 -5.58
CA GLY A 250 -23.17 -12.50 -4.34
C GLY A 250 -24.54 -12.97 -3.86
N GLY A 251 -25.58 -12.88 -4.70
CA GLY A 251 -26.93 -13.39 -4.40
C GLY A 251 -27.75 -12.52 -3.44
N LYS A 252 -27.25 -11.35 -3.02
CA LYS A 252 -28.00 -10.44 -2.15
C LYS A 252 -28.99 -9.64 -3.00
N LYS A 253 -30.29 -9.95 -2.85
CA LYS A 253 -31.36 -9.18 -3.50
C LYS A 253 -31.41 -7.77 -2.93
N ARG A 254 -31.34 -6.77 -3.79
CA ARG A 254 -31.55 -5.35 -3.43
C ARG A 254 -32.92 -5.22 -2.77
N LYS A 255 -32.99 -4.79 -1.50
CA LYS A 255 -34.27 -4.42 -0.89
C LYS A 255 -34.86 -3.29 -1.74
N ARG A 256 -36.10 -3.45 -2.21
CA ARG A 256 -36.86 -2.42 -2.93
C ARG A 256 -36.94 -1.17 -2.04
N THR A 257 -36.07 -0.21 -2.24
CA THR A 257 -36.24 1.13 -1.69
C THR A 257 -37.19 1.89 -2.61
N ARG A 258 -38.19 2.55 -2.01
CA ARG A 258 -39.08 3.45 -2.75
C ARG A 258 -38.21 4.53 -3.40
N PRO A 259 -38.44 4.89 -4.67
CA PRO A 259 -37.69 5.97 -5.30
C PRO A 259 -37.86 7.23 -4.46
N SER A 260 -36.75 7.89 -4.08
CA SER A 260 -36.84 9.19 -3.46
C SER A 260 -37.46 10.15 -4.47
N GLN A 261 -38.56 10.80 -4.09
CA GLN A 261 -39.12 11.88 -4.88
C GLN A 261 -38.05 12.96 -5.01
N LYS A 262 -37.43 13.07 -6.19
CA LYS A 262 -36.70 14.28 -6.57
C LYS A 262 -37.66 15.45 -6.31
N ARG A 263 -37.35 16.29 -5.32
CA ARG A 263 -38.00 17.60 -5.17
C ARG A 263 -37.84 18.30 -6.52
N ARG A 264 -38.95 18.48 -7.24
CA ARG A 264 -39.01 19.41 -8.37
C ARG A 264 -38.56 20.76 -7.82
N ILE A 265 -37.41 21.23 -8.28
CA ILE A 265 -37.04 22.63 -8.13
C ILE A 265 -38.07 23.39 -8.95
N ALA A 266 -38.98 24.08 -8.26
CA ALA A 266 -39.86 25.02 -8.89
C ALA A 266 -38.99 26.18 -9.37
N ILE A 267 -38.86 26.31 -10.69
CA ILE A 267 -38.38 27.54 -11.31
C ILE A 267 -39.48 28.56 -11.04
N ALA A 268 -39.22 29.51 -10.14
CA ALA A 268 -40.06 30.68 -9.99
C ALA A 268 -39.61 31.69 -11.06
N GLU A 269 -40.41 31.85 -12.11
CA GLU A 269 -40.40 33.05 -12.94
C GLU A 269 -41.12 34.17 -12.16
N ALA A 270 -40.40 35.24 -11.85
CA ALA A 270 -40.88 36.61 -11.67
C ALA A 270 -39.68 37.56 -11.68
#